data_AF-A0A2A5SLB6-F1
#
_entry.id   AF-A0A2A5SLB6-F1
#
_cell.length_a   1.000
_cell.length_b   1.000
_cell.length_c   1.000
_cell.angle_alpha   90.00
_cell.angle_beta   90.00
_cell.angle_gamma   90.00
#
_symmetry.space_group_name_H-M   'P 1'
#
loop_
_entity.id
_entity.type
_entity.pdbx_description
1 polymer ?
#
loop_
_entity_poly.entity_id
_entity_poly.type
_entity_poly.pdbx_seq_one_letter_code
_entity_poly.pdbx_strand_id
1 'polypeptide(L)'
;MLSFDRLDFALQKMNVSPLDYSLMINNGEQDNYISIFDEIEHAYYQRNIKQLQCIYEINKEGSNEQKLIAFSARGLYRRLTIEELNEIEFYLKGVQFWGFFELSILANIGDKLDNSIIDNIIEDLGYDKAYYENNLYYRVLIYHFFYKIIFKFIDSEKKEKAQEILMISKQFFMPGDVMSHVIINFAESFYCYYYTDKKQGKMQIQETLKFLKK
;
A
#
# COMPACT_ATOMS: atom_id res chain seq x y z
N MET A 1 -1.40 -34.13 -4.83
CA MET A 1 -1.43 -32.98 -3.88
C MET A 1 -1.52 -33.53 -2.48
N LEU A 2 -0.63 -33.09 -1.58
CA LEU A 2 -0.81 -33.32 -0.14
C LEU A 2 -2.01 -32.47 0.32
N SER A 3 -2.92 -33.00 1.14
CA SER A 3 -4.01 -32.19 1.68
C SER A 3 -3.45 -31.19 2.71
N PHE A 4 -4.04 -30.00 2.79
CA PHE A 4 -3.61 -28.95 3.72
C PHE A 4 -3.58 -29.46 5.16
N ASP A 5 -4.61 -30.20 5.59
CA ASP A 5 -4.69 -30.79 6.93
C ASP A 5 -3.51 -31.73 7.24
N ARG A 6 -3.01 -32.46 6.24
CA ARG A 6 -1.86 -33.36 6.42
C ARG A 6 -0.55 -32.58 6.50
N LEU A 7 -0.43 -31.48 5.75
CA LEU A 7 0.72 -30.59 5.83
C LEU A 7 0.75 -29.92 7.21
N ASP A 8 -0.36 -29.31 7.62
CA ASP A 8 -0.47 -28.61 8.90
C ASP A 8 -0.19 -29.56 10.08
N PHE A 9 -0.75 -30.78 10.06
CA PHE A 9 -0.48 -31.78 11.09
C PHE A 9 0.99 -32.23 11.11
N ALA A 10 1.64 -32.33 9.95
CA ALA A 10 3.06 -32.66 9.88
C ALA A 10 3.94 -31.53 10.45
N LEU A 11 3.62 -30.29 10.10
CA LEU A 11 4.30 -29.08 10.59
C LEU A 11 4.16 -28.92 12.10
N GLN A 12 2.94 -29.12 12.64
CA GLN A 12 2.69 -29.13 14.08
C GLN A 12 3.53 -30.18 14.81
N LYS A 13 3.64 -31.40 14.26
CA LYS A 13 4.50 -32.45 14.84
C LYS A 13 5.99 -32.10 14.85
N MET A 14 6.42 -31.23 13.93
CA MET A 14 7.79 -30.75 13.84
C MET A 14 8.03 -29.50 14.71
N ASN A 15 7.00 -28.96 15.38
CA ASN A 15 7.02 -27.63 16.03
C ASN A 15 7.49 -26.53 15.06
N VAL A 16 7.10 -26.63 13.79
CA VAL A 16 7.42 -25.66 12.73
C VAL A 16 6.12 -25.02 12.30
N SER A 17 6.05 -23.68 12.23
CA SER A 17 4.86 -23.03 11.68
C SER A 17 4.84 -23.12 10.15
N PRO A 18 3.68 -23.01 9.48
CA PRO A 18 3.62 -22.89 8.01
C PRO A 18 4.48 -21.76 7.46
N LEU A 19 4.63 -20.68 8.21
CA LEU A 19 5.50 -19.56 7.86
C LEU A 19 6.98 -19.95 7.89
N ASP A 20 7.45 -20.56 8.99
CA ASP A 20 8.84 -21.01 9.13
C ASP A 20 9.20 -22.04 8.06
N TYR A 21 8.25 -22.92 7.74
CA TYR A 21 8.41 -23.90 6.66
C TYR A 21 8.55 -23.23 5.29
N SER A 22 7.70 -22.24 4.98
CA SER A 22 7.77 -21.47 3.75
C SER A 22 9.12 -20.75 3.60
N LEU A 23 9.58 -20.12 4.69
CA LEU A 23 10.90 -19.47 4.72
C LEU A 23 12.03 -20.49 4.52
N MET A 24 11.97 -21.66 5.15
CA MET A 24 12.98 -22.71 4.97
C MET A 24 13.10 -23.18 3.53
N ILE A 25 11.98 -23.39 2.83
CA ILE A 25 12.01 -23.87 1.43
C ILE A 25 12.40 -22.77 0.44
N ASN A 26 12.19 -21.50 0.79
CA ASN A 26 12.49 -20.35 -0.05
C ASN A 26 13.80 -19.64 0.36
N ASN A 27 14.74 -20.32 1.02
CA ASN A 27 16.03 -19.75 1.47
C ASN A 27 15.91 -18.46 2.32
N GLY A 28 14.82 -18.32 3.08
CA GLY A 28 14.53 -17.15 3.90
C GLY A 28 13.86 -16.00 3.13
N GLU A 29 13.59 -16.15 1.84
CA GLU A 29 12.84 -15.17 1.05
C GLU A 29 11.33 -15.36 1.25
N GLN A 30 10.62 -14.24 1.48
CA GLN A 30 9.17 -14.22 1.35
C GLN A 30 8.78 -14.40 -0.12
N ASP A 31 7.51 -14.77 -0.34
CA ASP A 31 6.86 -14.96 -1.64
C ASP A 31 7.44 -14.07 -2.75
N ASN A 32 7.82 -14.66 -3.90
CA ASN A 32 8.64 -14.03 -4.95
C ASN A 32 8.08 -12.69 -5.46
N TYR A 33 6.78 -12.44 -5.31
CA TYR A 33 6.16 -11.17 -5.70
C TYR A 33 6.32 -10.06 -4.65
N ILE A 34 6.32 -10.39 -3.37
CA ILE A 34 6.44 -9.41 -2.28
C ILE A 34 7.85 -8.80 -2.28
N SER A 35 8.88 -9.62 -2.50
CA SER A 35 10.25 -9.12 -2.65
C SER A 35 10.39 -8.11 -3.79
N ILE A 36 9.67 -8.30 -4.91
CA ILE A 36 9.68 -7.34 -6.02
C ILE A 36 8.98 -6.03 -5.63
N PHE A 37 7.91 -6.06 -4.81
CA PHE A 37 7.30 -4.83 -4.29
C PHE A 37 8.24 -4.06 -3.36
N ASP A 38 9.03 -4.75 -2.55
CA ASP A 38 10.08 -4.12 -1.73
C ASP A 38 11.13 -3.43 -2.61
N GLU A 39 11.54 -4.08 -3.72
CA GLU A 39 12.44 -3.48 -4.71
C GLU A 39 11.82 -2.25 -5.39
N ILE A 40 10.51 -2.28 -5.69
CA ILE A 40 9.78 -1.15 -6.26
C ILE A 40 9.78 0.03 -5.28
N GLU A 41 9.42 -0.17 -4.01
CA GLU A 41 9.44 0.89 -3.00
C GLU A 41 10.86 1.45 -2.83
N HIS A 42 11.87 0.58 -2.71
CA HIS A 42 13.25 1.00 -2.57
C HIS A 42 13.70 1.86 -3.76
N ALA A 43 13.43 1.42 -4.99
CA ALA A 43 13.76 2.16 -6.20
C ALA A 43 13.03 3.51 -6.27
N TYR A 44 11.75 3.56 -5.87
CA TYR A 44 10.98 4.80 -5.84
C TYR A 44 11.56 5.83 -4.87
N TYR A 45 11.83 5.44 -3.62
CA TYR A 45 12.38 6.35 -2.61
C TYR A 45 13.81 6.80 -2.93
N GLN A 46 14.62 5.95 -3.58
CA GLN A 46 15.95 6.31 -4.09
C GLN A 46 15.92 7.08 -5.43
N ARG A 47 14.72 7.34 -5.99
CA ARG A 47 14.53 7.96 -7.31
C ARG A 47 15.25 7.22 -8.44
N ASN A 48 15.43 5.91 -8.31
CA ASN A 48 16.06 5.06 -9.30
C ASN A 48 15.05 4.64 -10.38
N ILE A 49 14.76 5.56 -11.29
CA ILE A 49 13.82 5.34 -12.40
C ILE A 49 14.25 4.18 -13.31
N LYS A 50 15.57 3.96 -13.48
CA LYS A 50 16.09 2.86 -14.30
C LYS A 50 15.70 1.50 -13.72
N GLN A 51 15.77 1.34 -12.40
CA GLN A 51 15.35 0.10 -11.74
C GLN A 51 13.85 -0.13 -11.91
N LEU A 52 13.01 0.92 -11.72
CA LEU A 52 11.57 0.81 -11.94
C LEU A 52 11.23 0.41 -13.40
N GLN A 53 11.95 0.97 -14.37
CA GLN A 53 11.81 0.58 -15.78
C GLN A 53 12.24 -0.87 -16.03
N CYS A 54 13.33 -1.31 -15.40
CA CYS A 54 13.79 -2.70 -15.49
C CYS A 54 12.73 -3.67 -14.95
N ILE A 55 12.17 -3.39 -13.77
CA ILE A 55 11.11 -4.19 -13.15
C ILE A 55 9.88 -4.26 -14.06
N TYR A 56 9.47 -3.13 -14.65
CA TYR A 56 8.37 -3.11 -15.63
C TYR A 56 8.67 -4.01 -16.84
N GLU A 57 9.82 -3.85 -17.47
CA GLU A 57 10.18 -4.58 -18.70
C GLU A 57 10.30 -6.09 -18.48
N ILE A 58 10.80 -6.53 -17.32
CA ILE A 58 10.90 -7.96 -16.97
C ILE A 58 9.53 -8.62 -16.79
N ASN A 59 8.53 -7.86 -16.31
CA ASN A 59 7.27 -8.43 -15.83
C ASN A 59 6.06 -8.17 -16.76
N LYS A 60 6.13 -7.19 -17.68
CA LYS A 60 4.98 -6.74 -18.49
C LYS A 60 4.35 -7.80 -19.41
N GLU A 61 5.12 -8.81 -19.84
CA GLU A 61 4.64 -9.91 -20.69
C GLU A 61 4.42 -11.23 -19.89
N GLY A 62 4.48 -11.16 -18.56
CA GLY A 62 4.37 -12.31 -17.68
C GLY A 62 2.93 -12.74 -17.36
N SER A 63 2.77 -13.46 -16.24
CA SER A 63 1.47 -13.79 -15.67
C SER A 63 0.67 -12.53 -15.32
N ASN A 64 -0.62 -12.70 -14.99
CA ASN A 64 -1.46 -11.57 -14.57
C ASN A 64 -0.87 -10.85 -13.34
N GLU A 65 -0.35 -11.60 -12.37
CA GLU A 65 0.32 -11.08 -11.17
C GLU A 65 1.58 -10.29 -11.53
N GLN A 66 2.40 -10.81 -12.46
CA GLN A 66 3.58 -10.11 -12.95
C GLN A 66 3.20 -8.80 -13.65
N LYS A 67 2.13 -8.79 -14.46
CA LYS A 67 1.63 -7.55 -15.08
C LYS A 67 1.22 -6.52 -14.04
N LEU A 68 0.53 -6.92 -12.98
CA LEU A 68 0.16 -6.00 -11.88
C LEU A 68 1.38 -5.41 -11.16
N ILE A 69 2.45 -6.20 -10.98
CA ILE A 69 3.75 -5.72 -10.48
C ILE A 69 4.36 -4.71 -11.46
N ALA A 70 4.37 -5.03 -12.76
CA ALA A 70 4.89 -4.16 -13.80
C ALA A 70 4.16 -2.80 -13.77
N PHE A 71 2.82 -2.81 -13.73
CA PHE A 71 2.02 -1.59 -13.66
C PHE A 71 2.27 -0.81 -12.37
N SER A 72 2.44 -1.50 -11.24
CA SER A 72 2.81 -0.86 -9.97
C SER A 72 4.13 -0.11 -10.06
N ALA A 73 5.16 -0.71 -10.66
CA ALA A 73 6.43 -0.04 -10.91
C ALA A 73 6.29 1.15 -11.87
N ARG A 74 5.58 0.94 -12.99
CA ARG A 74 5.36 1.95 -14.01
C ARG A 74 4.65 3.19 -13.50
N GLY A 75 3.58 2.99 -12.73
CA GLY A 75 2.76 4.07 -12.18
C GLY A 75 3.56 5.06 -11.34
N LEU A 76 4.69 4.64 -10.75
CA LEU A 76 5.51 5.51 -9.91
C LEU A 76 6.40 6.49 -10.69
N TYR A 77 6.69 6.23 -11.97
CA TYR A 77 7.51 7.11 -12.81
C TYR A 77 6.80 7.61 -14.07
N ARG A 78 5.66 7.03 -14.45
CA ARG A 78 4.89 7.41 -15.63
C ARG A 78 3.41 7.13 -15.43
N ARG A 79 2.58 7.94 -16.09
CA ARG A 79 1.13 7.67 -16.15
C ARG A 79 0.84 6.30 -16.78
N LEU A 80 -0.05 5.54 -16.14
CA LEU A 80 -0.59 4.29 -16.65
C LEU A 80 -1.51 4.54 -17.86
N THR A 81 -1.53 3.61 -18.81
CA THR A 81 -2.51 3.67 -19.90
C THR A 81 -3.90 3.29 -19.39
N ILE A 82 -4.91 3.52 -20.23
CA ILE A 82 -6.29 3.16 -19.91
C ILE A 82 -6.43 1.64 -19.82
N GLU A 83 -5.75 0.91 -20.70
CA GLU A 83 -5.74 -0.56 -20.71
C GLU A 83 -5.12 -1.12 -19.43
N GLU A 84 -3.98 -0.58 -19.00
CA GLU A 84 -3.32 -0.98 -17.74
C GLU A 84 -4.22 -0.72 -16.53
N LEU A 85 -4.84 0.46 -16.47
CA LEU A 85 -5.79 0.79 -15.39
C LEU A 85 -6.99 -0.16 -15.40
N ASN A 86 -7.56 -0.45 -16.56
CA ASN A 86 -8.69 -1.38 -16.67
C ASN A 86 -8.31 -2.79 -16.19
N GLU A 87 -7.11 -3.28 -16.49
CA GLU A 87 -6.63 -4.58 -16.00
C GLU A 87 -6.48 -4.60 -14.48
N ILE A 88 -5.90 -3.54 -13.89
CA ILE A 88 -5.79 -3.40 -12.44
C ILE A 88 -7.18 -3.36 -11.79
N GLU A 89 -8.07 -2.50 -12.29
CA GLU A 89 -9.41 -2.32 -11.76
C GLU A 89 -10.25 -3.59 -11.88
N PHE A 90 -10.12 -4.34 -12.98
CA PHE A 90 -10.78 -5.62 -13.16
C PHE A 90 -10.32 -6.65 -12.11
N TYR A 91 -9.01 -6.74 -11.88
CA TYR A 91 -8.45 -7.61 -10.85
C TYR A 91 -8.93 -7.23 -9.44
N LEU A 92 -8.83 -5.94 -9.07
CA LEU A 92 -9.20 -5.47 -7.73
C LEU A 92 -10.68 -5.68 -7.41
N LYS A 93 -11.58 -5.61 -8.39
CA LYS A 93 -13.01 -5.92 -8.21
C LYS A 93 -13.29 -7.38 -7.85
N GLY A 94 -12.36 -8.28 -8.16
CA GLY A 94 -12.48 -9.71 -7.85
C GLY A 94 -11.85 -10.10 -6.50
N VAL A 95 -11.20 -9.16 -5.80
CA VAL A 95 -10.51 -9.43 -4.54
C VAL A 95 -11.54 -9.67 -3.43
N GLN A 96 -11.49 -10.86 -2.84
CA GLN A 96 -12.30 -11.20 -1.66
C GLN A 96 -11.54 -10.96 -0.35
N PHE A 97 -10.22 -10.88 -0.43
CA PHE A 97 -9.34 -10.76 0.72
C PHE A 97 -8.10 -9.95 0.34
N TRP A 98 -7.86 -8.86 1.08
CA TRP A 98 -6.76 -7.95 0.80
C TRP A 98 -5.48 -8.43 1.49
N GLY A 99 -4.69 -9.21 0.76
CA GLY A 99 -3.38 -9.68 1.20
C GLY A 99 -2.27 -8.66 0.98
N PHE A 100 -1.02 -9.08 1.22
CA PHE A 100 0.14 -8.20 1.02
C PHE A 100 0.29 -7.78 -0.42
N PHE A 101 -0.04 -8.67 -1.36
CA PHE A 101 0.05 -8.42 -2.78
C PHE A 101 -0.88 -7.27 -3.20
N GLU A 102 -2.17 -7.38 -2.87
CA GLU A 102 -3.18 -6.39 -3.22
C GLU A 102 -2.92 -5.05 -2.53
N LEU A 103 -2.58 -5.08 -1.23
CA LEU A 103 -2.25 -3.87 -0.48
C LEU A 103 -0.97 -3.19 -1.00
N SER A 104 0.00 -3.95 -1.53
CA SER A 104 1.18 -3.38 -2.17
C SER A 104 0.85 -2.69 -3.49
N ILE A 105 -0.09 -3.23 -4.28
CA ILE A 105 -0.62 -2.55 -5.47
C ILE A 105 -1.27 -1.22 -5.06
N LEU A 106 -2.15 -1.24 -4.05
CA LEU A 106 -2.81 -0.02 -3.56
C LEU A 106 -1.82 1.02 -3.03
N ALA A 107 -0.85 0.60 -2.23
CA ALA A 107 0.19 1.49 -1.70
C ALA A 107 1.01 2.16 -2.82
N ASN A 108 1.25 1.46 -3.94
CA ASN A 108 2.02 2.00 -5.05
C ASN A 108 1.20 2.88 -6.00
N ILE A 109 0.01 2.41 -6.39
CA ILE A 109 -0.76 2.98 -7.49
C ILE A 109 -2.26 3.15 -7.23
N GLY A 110 -2.75 2.86 -6.02
CA GLY A 110 -4.17 2.97 -5.69
C GLY A 110 -4.75 4.38 -5.85
N ASP A 111 -3.92 5.42 -5.79
CA ASP A 111 -4.30 6.81 -6.06
C ASP A 111 -4.72 7.05 -7.52
N LYS A 112 -4.33 6.17 -8.45
CA LYS A 112 -4.57 6.34 -9.89
C LYS A 112 -5.88 5.73 -10.35
N LEU A 113 -6.53 4.95 -9.50
CA LEU A 113 -7.80 4.27 -9.78
C LEU A 113 -8.96 5.28 -9.87
N ASP A 114 -10.05 4.86 -10.52
CA ASP A 114 -11.30 5.59 -10.47
C ASP A 114 -11.81 5.79 -9.04
N ASN A 115 -12.49 6.91 -8.78
CA ASN A 115 -12.94 7.25 -7.43
C ASN A 115 -14.01 6.27 -6.91
N SER A 116 -14.85 5.70 -7.78
CA SER A 116 -15.84 4.70 -7.36
C SER A 116 -15.19 3.42 -6.85
N ILE A 117 -14.07 3.03 -7.46
CA ILE A 117 -13.29 1.87 -7.02
C ILE A 117 -12.57 2.17 -5.73
N ILE A 118 -11.99 3.36 -5.59
CA ILE A 118 -11.39 3.80 -4.33
C ILE A 118 -12.42 3.75 -3.19
N ASP A 119 -13.61 4.31 -3.40
CA ASP A 119 -14.66 4.33 -2.37
C ASP A 119 -15.04 2.88 -1.95
N ASN A 120 -15.22 1.95 -2.89
CA ASN A 120 -15.51 0.54 -2.59
C ASN A 120 -14.38 -0.14 -1.79
N ILE A 121 -13.12 0.07 -2.20
CA ILE A 121 -11.95 -0.52 -1.52
C ILE A 121 -11.86 -0.02 -0.07
N ILE A 122 -12.13 1.26 0.15
CA ILE A 122 -12.11 1.84 1.50
C ILE A 122 -13.22 1.23 2.37
N GLU A 123 -14.40 0.97 1.81
CA GLU A 123 -15.48 0.28 2.50
C GLU A 123 -15.08 -1.15 2.88
N ASP A 124 -14.49 -1.91 1.94
CA ASP A 124 -14.01 -3.28 2.18
C ASP A 124 -12.94 -3.33 3.29
N LEU A 125 -11.96 -2.42 3.25
CA LEU A 125 -10.92 -2.32 4.29
C LEU A 125 -11.51 -1.96 5.66
N GLY A 126 -12.57 -1.16 5.68
CA GLY A 126 -13.29 -0.80 6.90
C GLY A 126 -14.07 -1.97 7.50
N TYR A 127 -14.67 -2.82 6.66
CA TYR A 127 -15.40 -4.01 7.09
C TYR A 127 -14.49 -5.02 7.80
N ASP A 128 -13.30 -5.29 7.24
CA ASP A 128 -12.33 -6.24 7.78
C ASP A 128 -11.25 -5.59 8.66
N LYS A 129 -11.50 -4.39 9.19
CA LYS A 129 -10.51 -3.58 9.92
C LYS A 129 -9.70 -4.35 10.97
N ALA A 130 -10.37 -5.17 11.79
CA ALA A 130 -9.75 -5.94 12.86
C ALA A 130 -8.67 -6.93 12.37
N TYR A 131 -8.76 -7.38 11.11
CA TYR A 131 -7.77 -8.24 10.48
C TYR A 131 -6.44 -7.50 10.27
N TYR A 132 -6.49 -6.24 9.85
CA TYR A 132 -5.29 -5.45 9.53
C TYR A 132 -4.64 -4.81 10.77
N GLU A 133 -5.42 -4.46 11.79
CA GLU A 133 -4.97 -3.67 12.95
C GLU A 133 -3.77 -4.27 13.68
N ASN A 134 -3.67 -5.60 13.77
CA ASN A 134 -2.63 -6.26 14.55
C ASN A 134 -1.32 -6.50 13.77
N ASN A 135 -1.28 -6.21 12.47
CA ASN A 135 -0.10 -6.43 11.63
C ASN A 135 0.49 -5.11 11.14
N LEU A 136 1.72 -4.81 11.56
CA LEU A 136 2.42 -3.58 11.19
C LEU A 136 2.53 -3.41 9.67
N TYR A 137 2.86 -4.47 8.92
CA TYR A 137 3.06 -4.40 7.49
C TYR A 137 1.76 -4.05 6.75
N TYR A 138 0.62 -4.64 7.16
CA TYR A 138 -0.68 -4.28 6.60
C TYR A 138 -1.04 -2.83 6.87
N ARG A 139 -0.85 -2.37 8.11
CA ARG A 139 -1.12 -0.97 8.47
C ARG A 139 -0.29 -0.01 7.62
N VAL A 140 1.01 -0.25 7.46
CA VAL A 140 1.90 0.61 6.66
C VAL A 140 1.40 0.74 5.22
N LEU A 141 1.05 -0.36 4.56
CA LEU A 141 0.54 -0.35 3.19
C LEU A 141 -0.80 0.40 3.07
N ILE A 142 -1.71 0.17 4.02
CA ILE A 142 -3.01 0.87 4.08
C ILE A 142 -2.81 2.37 4.27
N TYR A 143 -1.89 2.78 5.15
CA TYR A 143 -1.54 4.20 5.29
C TYR A 143 -0.92 4.78 4.03
N HIS A 144 -0.08 4.00 3.35
CA HIS A 144 0.52 4.43 2.09
C HIS A 144 -0.53 4.72 1.03
N PHE A 145 -1.54 3.85 0.94
CA PHE A 145 -2.69 4.07 0.09
C PHE A 145 -3.49 5.32 0.49
N PHE A 146 -3.86 5.46 1.77
CA PHE A 146 -4.68 6.59 2.23
C PHE A 146 -4.03 7.95 1.98
N TYR A 147 -2.73 8.13 2.28
CA TYR A 147 -2.12 9.45 2.10
C TYR A 147 -2.05 9.84 0.62
N LYS A 148 -1.79 8.90 -0.30
CA LYS A 148 -1.75 9.21 -1.74
C LYS A 148 -3.14 9.62 -2.24
N ILE A 149 -4.21 9.00 -1.74
CA ILE A 149 -5.58 9.44 -2.04
C ILE A 149 -5.88 10.82 -1.48
N ILE A 150 -5.48 11.10 -0.23
CA ILE A 150 -5.65 12.42 0.37
C ILE A 150 -4.94 13.49 -0.47
N PHE A 151 -3.70 13.24 -0.90
CA PHE A 151 -2.96 14.15 -1.77
C PHE A 151 -3.61 14.31 -3.14
N LYS A 152 -4.06 13.22 -3.77
CA LYS A 152 -4.84 13.27 -5.02
C LYS A 152 -6.03 14.21 -4.91
N PHE A 153 -6.81 14.11 -3.82
CA PHE A 153 -7.98 14.96 -3.62
C PHE A 153 -7.62 16.40 -3.28
N ILE A 154 -6.54 16.64 -2.55
CA ILE A 154 -6.02 17.99 -2.30
C ILE A 154 -5.58 18.65 -3.62
N ASP A 155 -4.80 17.94 -4.44
CA ASP A 155 -4.32 18.42 -5.74
C ASP A 155 -5.47 18.67 -6.73
N SER A 156 -6.58 17.95 -6.56
CA SER A 156 -7.80 18.13 -7.37
C SER A 156 -8.80 19.13 -6.76
N GLU A 157 -8.40 19.88 -5.74
CA GLU A 157 -9.24 20.87 -5.03
C GLU A 157 -10.53 20.30 -4.39
N LYS A 158 -10.58 18.98 -4.14
CA LYS A 158 -11.73 18.28 -3.54
C LYS A 158 -11.62 18.23 -2.02
N LYS A 159 -11.80 19.40 -1.38
CA LYS A 159 -11.67 19.58 0.08
C LYS A 159 -12.46 18.58 0.92
N GLU A 160 -13.73 18.36 0.59
CA GLU A 160 -14.65 17.51 1.38
C GLU A 160 -14.21 16.04 1.34
N LYS A 161 -13.91 15.52 0.15
CA LYS A 161 -13.38 14.17 -0.03
C LYS A 161 -12.02 13.99 0.67
N ALA A 162 -11.11 14.96 0.55
CA ALA A 162 -9.84 14.90 1.27
C ALA A 162 -10.04 14.83 2.80
N GLN A 163 -11.00 15.58 3.34
CA GLN A 163 -11.33 15.55 4.76
C GLN A 163 -11.96 14.22 5.19
N GLU A 164 -12.88 13.68 4.38
CA GLU A 164 -13.51 12.38 4.59
C GLU A 164 -12.45 11.27 4.70
N ILE A 165 -11.56 11.15 3.70
CA ILE A 165 -10.49 10.14 3.71
C ILE A 165 -9.53 10.35 4.88
N LEU A 166 -9.23 11.61 5.25
CA LEU A 166 -8.42 11.91 6.42
C LEU A 166 -9.11 11.45 7.72
N MET A 167 -10.42 11.59 7.86
CA MET A 167 -11.16 11.06 9.02
C MET A 167 -11.17 9.54 9.05
N ILE A 168 -11.37 8.89 7.91
CA ILE A 168 -11.36 7.42 7.79
C ILE A 168 -9.99 6.87 8.15
N SER A 169 -8.90 7.43 7.61
CA SER A 169 -7.54 6.94 7.88
C SER A 169 -7.16 6.99 9.37
N LYS A 170 -7.67 7.97 10.13
CA LYS A 170 -7.50 8.02 11.59
C LYS A 170 -8.19 6.88 12.32
N GLN A 171 -9.21 6.25 11.75
CA GLN A 171 -9.84 5.10 12.38
C GLN A 171 -8.89 3.91 12.43
N PHE A 172 -7.99 3.78 11.45
CA PHE A 172 -6.97 2.73 11.41
C PHE A 172 -5.80 2.99 12.39
N PHE A 173 -5.79 4.14 13.07
CA PHE A 173 -4.73 4.60 13.97
C PHE A 173 -4.46 3.65 15.15
N MET A 174 -3.19 3.26 15.30
CA MET A 174 -2.72 2.47 16.43
C MET A 174 -1.86 3.34 17.38
N PRO A 175 -2.29 3.57 18.65
CA PRO A 175 -1.62 4.46 19.62
C PRO A 175 -0.15 4.19 19.95
N GLY A 176 0.40 3.03 19.57
CA GLY A 176 1.81 2.67 19.79
C GLY A 176 2.69 2.79 18.55
N ASP A 177 2.12 3.12 17.38
CA ASP A 177 2.82 3.10 16.11
C ASP A 177 3.31 4.50 15.71
N VAL A 178 4.61 4.74 15.93
CA VAL A 178 5.26 6.02 15.64
C VAL A 178 5.18 6.37 14.15
N MET A 179 5.28 5.38 13.25
CA MET A 179 5.21 5.61 11.81
C MET A 179 3.81 6.05 11.40
N SER A 180 2.78 5.39 11.92
CA SER A 180 1.38 5.76 11.71
C SER A 180 1.10 7.19 12.18
N HIS A 181 1.62 7.56 13.36
CA HIS A 181 1.55 8.93 13.87
C HIS A 181 2.17 9.95 12.92
N VAL A 182 3.39 9.70 12.44
CA VAL A 182 4.08 10.63 11.55
C VAL A 182 3.33 10.80 10.23
N ILE A 183 2.84 9.72 9.63
CA ILE A 183 2.10 9.75 8.36
C ILE A 183 0.78 10.53 8.50
N ILE A 184 -0.01 10.23 9.52
CA ILE A 184 -1.30 10.92 9.77
C ILE A 184 -1.05 12.40 10.05
N ASN A 185 -0.11 12.73 10.94
CA ASN A 185 0.20 14.11 11.28
C ASN A 185 0.66 14.89 10.04
N PHE A 186 1.45 14.26 9.17
CA PHE A 186 1.86 14.89 7.91
C PHE A 186 0.66 15.17 7.00
N ALA A 187 -0.25 14.21 6.83
CA ALA A 187 -1.46 14.37 6.03
C ALA A 187 -2.40 15.47 6.59
N GLU A 188 -2.60 15.50 7.91
CA GLU A 188 -3.37 16.55 8.59
C GLU A 188 -2.74 17.94 8.38
N SER A 189 -1.43 18.03 8.55
CA SER A 189 -0.70 19.29 8.40
C SER A 189 -0.76 19.80 6.96
N PHE A 190 -0.71 18.88 5.99
CA PHE A 190 -0.86 19.18 4.57
C PHE A 190 -2.27 19.68 4.25
N TYR A 191 -3.32 19.00 4.74
CA TYR A 191 -4.70 19.47 4.63
C TYR A 191 -4.89 20.86 5.25
N CYS A 192 -4.33 21.09 6.45
CA CYS A 192 -4.37 22.36 7.15
C CYS A 192 -3.74 23.49 6.30
N TYR A 193 -2.58 23.22 5.70
CA TYR A 193 -1.85 24.17 4.87
C TYR A 193 -2.67 24.65 3.66
N TYR A 194 -3.42 23.75 3.00
CA TYR A 194 -4.21 24.09 1.82
C TYR A 194 -5.59 24.67 2.13
N TYR A 195 -6.27 24.21 3.19
CA TYR A 195 -7.71 24.46 3.36
C TYR A 195 -8.14 25.10 4.68
N THR A 196 -7.22 25.28 5.64
CA THR A 196 -7.54 25.80 6.98
C THR A 196 -6.71 27.02 7.33
N ASP A 197 -5.42 26.85 7.58
CA ASP A 197 -4.47 27.93 7.90
C ASP A 197 -3.09 27.57 7.34
N LYS A 198 -2.68 28.31 6.31
CA LYS A 198 -1.41 28.12 5.62
C LYS A 198 -0.19 28.25 6.55
N LYS A 199 -0.23 29.19 7.50
CA LYS A 199 0.90 29.44 8.40
C LYS A 199 1.01 28.32 9.42
N GLN A 200 -0.12 27.91 10.01
CA GLN A 200 -0.18 26.81 10.95
C GLN A 200 0.22 25.49 10.28
N GLY A 201 -0.38 25.13 9.14
CA GLY A 201 -0.06 23.90 8.42
C GLY A 201 1.41 23.82 8.04
N LYS A 202 2.02 24.93 7.59
CA LYS A 202 3.47 24.98 7.31
C LYS A 202 4.31 24.69 8.55
N MET A 203 3.94 25.24 9.71
CA MET A 203 4.64 24.99 10.98
C MET A 203 4.56 23.51 11.37
N GLN A 204 3.36 22.92 11.30
CA GLN A 204 3.12 21.52 11.65
C GLN A 204 3.86 20.54 10.70
N ILE A 205 3.92 20.84 9.40
CA ILE A 205 4.75 20.09 8.43
C ILE A 205 6.22 20.12 8.85
N GLN A 206 6.75 21.30 9.19
CA GLN A 206 8.15 21.44 9.59
C GLN A 206 8.46 20.69 10.89
N GLU A 207 7.54 20.67 11.85
CA GLU A 207 7.67 19.89 13.09
C GLU A 207 7.68 18.40 12.80
N THR A 208 6.76 17.91 11.98
CA THR A 208 6.70 16.50 11.58
C THR A 208 8.00 16.05 10.90
N LEU A 209 8.55 16.87 10.00
CA LEU A 209 9.82 16.56 9.32
C LEU A 209 11.04 16.55 10.26
N LYS A 210 11.01 17.26 11.40
CA LYS A 210 12.11 17.21 12.38
C LYS A 210 12.19 15.85 13.07
N PHE A 211 11.07 15.17 13.28
CA PHE A 211 11.06 13.83 13.86
C PHE A 211 11.76 12.79 12.97
N LEU A 212 11.74 12.99 11.65
CA LEU A 212 12.32 12.08 10.67
C LEU A 212 13.82 12.30 10.39
N LYS A 213 14.41 13.42 10.84
CA LYS A 213 15.79 13.83 10.51
C LYS A 213 16.85 13.39 11.54
N LYS A 214 16.61 12.32 12.31
CA LYS A 214 17.60 11.76 13.22
C LYS A 214 18.43 10.68 12.57
#